data_AF-T2JE78-F1
#
_entry.id   AF-T2JE78-F1
#
_cell.length_a   1.000
_cell.length_b   1.000
_cell.length_c   1.000
_cell.angle_alpha   90.00
_cell.angle_beta   90.00
_cell.angle_gamma   90.00
#
_symmetry.space_group_name_H-M   'P 1'
#
loop_
_entity.id
_entity.type
_entity.pdbx_description
1 polymer ?
#
loop_
_entity_poly.entity_id
_entity_poly.type
_entity_poly.pdbx_seq_one_letter_code
_entity_poly.pdbx_strand_id
1 'polypeptide(L)'
;MNKAAKVSDSLYETDYFLWLEKQAIAIRKRDVGGLDWDNLLEELEYLGREQVNAVNSLLKQIIIHRLKLDYTSEIYSRHHWKCEINAFIDDLEDKLTNAILNKVDQKKPYTRARRAVLEQYSVNLPQNCPYSLDELMTYMEVNDYLSLSVNLVIKSSKL
;
A
#
# COMPACT_ATOMS: atom_id res chain seq x y z
N MET A 1 -14.76 34.41 15.54
CA MET A 1 -13.45 35.08 15.35
C MET A 1 -12.87 34.56 14.05
N ASN A 2 -12.77 35.42 13.04
CA ASN A 2 -12.40 35.05 11.68
C ASN A 2 -10.93 34.64 11.62
N LYS A 3 -10.67 33.40 11.18
CA LYS A 3 -9.35 32.94 10.76
C LYS A 3 -9.11 33.55 9.39
N ALA A 4 -8.50 34.75 9.35
CA ALA A 4 -8.05 35.33 8.09
C ALA A 4 -7.07 34.35 7.44
N ALA A 5 -7.42 33.84 6.27
CA ALA A 5 -6.51 33.05 5.45
C ALA A 5 -5.32 33.96 5.10
N LYS A 6 -4.15 33.63 5.63
CA LYS A 6 -2.89 34.24 5.22
C LYS A 6 -2.61 33.69 3.82
N VAL A 7 -3.04 34.40 2.78
CA VAL A 7 -2.61 34.13 1.40
C VAL A 7 -1.10 34.36 1.40
N SER A 8 -0.31 33.29 1.29
CA SER A 8 1.13 33.38 1.22
C SER A 8 1.51 33.29 -0.26
N ASP A 9 1.98 34.41 -0.83
CA ASP A 9 2.60 34.44 -2.17
C ASP A 9 3.99 33.79 -2.15
N SER A 10 4.16 32.73 -1.34
CA SER A 10 5.42 32.00 -1.28
C SER A 10 5.60 31.21 -2.58
N LEU A 11 6.84 31.08 -3.02
CA LEU A 11 7.16 30.20 -4.15
C LEU A 11 6.74 28.75 -3.85
N TYR A 12 6.71 28.36 -2.58
CA TYR A 12 6.22 27.04 -2.18
C TYR A 12 4.78 26.78 -2.64
N GLU A 13 3.88 27.76 -2.45
CA GLU A 13 2.46 27.64 -2.85
C GLU A 13 2.22 27.91 -4.34
N THR A 14 3.02 28.79 -4.95
CA THR A 14 2.76 29.33 -6.30
C THR A 14 3.56 28.64 -7.41
N ASP A 15 4.77 28.15 -7.10
CA ASP A 15 5.65 27.42 -8.01
C ASP A 15 6.56 26.47 -7.21
N TYR A 16 5.97 25.36 -6.79
CA TYR A 16 6.62 24.36 -5.94
C TYR A 16 7.93 23.83 -6.55
N PHE A 17 7.98 23.64 -7.87
CA PHE A 17 9.18 23.14 -8.55
C PHE A 17 10.32 24.16 -8.50
N LEU A 18 10.04 25.44 -8.76
CA LEU A 18 11.03 26.50 -8.64
C LEU A 18 11.47 26.71 -7.19
N TRP A 19 10.55 26.58 -6.22
CA TRP A 19 10.90 26.59 -4.81
C TRP A 19 11.88 25.46 -4.47
N LEU A 20 11.58 24.23 -4.88
CA LEU A 20 12.42 23.06 -4.63
C LEU A 20 13.82 23.23 -5.22
N GLU A 21 13.92 23.72 -6.46
CA GLU A 21 15.19 24.02 -7.12
C GLU A 21 16.02 25.03 -6.32
N LYS A 22 15.39 26.12 -5.86
CA LYS A 22 16.06 27.13 -5.03
C LYS A 22 16.54 26.57 -3.71
N GLN A 23 15.73 25.77 -3.01
CA GLN A 23 16.14 25.11 -1.77
C GLN A 23 17.32 24.16 -2.02
N ALA A 24 17.30 23.37 -3.09
CA ALA A 24 18.40 22.49 -3.45
C ALA A 24 19.70 23.24 -3.75
N ILE A 25 19.61 24.40 -4.43
CA ILE A 25 20.76 25.28 -4.68
C ILE A 25 21.31 25.85 -3.38
N ALA A 26 20.45 26.34 -2.48
CA ALA A 26 20.84 26.87 -1.18
C ALA A 26 21.58 25.81 -0.35
N ILE A 27 21.04 24.59 -0.26
CA ILE A 27 21.69 23.44 0.41
C ILE A 27 23.07 23.16 -0.22
N ARG A 28 23.14 23.06 -1.55
CA ARG A 28 24.40 22.74 -2.26
C ARG A 28 25.48 23.79 -2.03
N LYS A 29 25.09 25.06 -1.90
CA LYS A 29 25.99 26.19 -1.58
C LYS A 29 26.24 26.38 -0.09
N ARG A 30 25.60 25.59 0.79
CA ARG A 30 25.58 25.77 2.24
C ARG A 30 25.09 27.17 2.65
N ASP A 31 24.21 27.75 1.85
CA ASP A 31 23.59 29.05 2.13
C ASP A 31 22.41 28.87 3.08
N VAL A 32 22.71 28.95 4.38
CA VAL A 32 21.73 28.80 5.47
C VAL A 32 20.65 29.90 5.43
N GLY A 33 20.99 31.09 4.91
CA GLY A 33 20.05 32.22 4.83
C GLY A 33 19.02 32.08 3.71
N GLY A 34 19.32 31.27 2.69
CA GLY A 34 18.41 30.97 1.58
C GLY A 34 17.42 29.83 1.86
N LEU A 35 17.50 29.17 3.02
CA LEU A 35 16.65 28.04 3.37
C LEU A 35 15.32 28.47 3.98
N ASP A 36 14.24 27.92 3.43
CA ASP A 36 12.88 28.07 3.91
C ASP A 36 12.55 26.97 4.92
N TRP A 37 12.99 27.17 6.17
CA TRP A 37 12.98 26.15 7.21
C TRP A 37 11.61 25.58 7.56
N ASP A 38 10.57 26.41 7.56
CA ASP A 38 9.22 25.99 7.92
C ASP A 38 8.65 25.04 6.86
N ASN A 39 8.72 25.44 5.59
CA ASN A 39 8.24 24.61 4.48
C ASN A 39 9.13 23.37 4.25
N LEU A 40 10.44 23.47 4.49
CA LEU A 40 11.35 22.31 4.45
C LEU A 40 11.03 21.28 5.53
N LEU A 41 10.73 21.72 6.76
CA LEU A 41 10.32 20.81 7.84
C LEU A 41 9.01 20.11 7.47
N GLU A 42 8.01 20.86 7.00
CA GLU A 42 6.73 20.30 6.56
C GLU A 42 6.92 19.26 5.45
N GLU A 43 7.73 19.56 4.43
CA GLU A 43 8.03 18.64 3.35
C GLU A 43 8.74 17.37 3.85
N LEU A 44 9.73 17.49 4.73
CA LEU A 44 10.42 16.32 5.30
C LEU A 44 9.47 15.42 6.11
N GLU A 45 8.59 16.01 6.92
CA GLU A 45 7.58 15.26 7.65
C GLU A 45 6.55 14.62 6.71
N TYR A 46 6.15 15.34 5.67
CA TYR A 46 5.23 14.84 4.64
C TYR A 46 5.83 13.65 3.90
N LEU A 47 7.07 13.76 3.39
CA LEU A 47 7.80 12.68 2.74
C LEU A 47 7.88 11.43 3.64
N GLY A 48 8.17 11.61 4.93
CA GLY A 48 8.19 10.52 5.90
C GLY A 48 6.84 9.83 6.08
N ARG A 49 5.74 10.60 6.13
CA ARG A 49 4.38 10.06 6.20
C ARG A 49 3.97 9.35 4.91
N GLU A 50 4.33 9.89 3.76
CA GLU A 50 3.96 9.32 2.45
C GLU A 50 4.63 7.98 2.18
N GLN A 51 5.89 7.79 2.60
CA GLN A 51 6.54 6.47 2.50
C GLN A 51 5.77 5.41 3.30
N VAL A 52 5.35 5.73 4.52
CA VAL A 52 4.55 4.83 5.36
C VAL A 52 3.15 4.61 4.77
N ASN A 53 2.54 5.64 4.19
CA ASN A 53 1.24 5.53 3.53
C ASN A 53 1.30 4.65 2.28
N ALA A 54 2.37 4.75 1.48
CA ALA A 54 2.58 3.92 0.30
C ALA A 54 2.65 2.43 0.66
N VAL A 55 3.47 2.08 1.66
CA VAL A 55 3.56 0.71 2.18
C VAL A 55 2.22 0.21 2.72
N ASN A 56 1.50 1.03 3.50
CA ASN A 56 0.17 0.68 3.98
C ASN A 56 -0.85 0.47 2.84
N SER A 57 -0.71 1.21 1.73
CA SER A 57 -1.59 1.06 0.57
C SER A 57 -1.35 -0.27 -0.14
N LEU A 58 -0.08 -0.65 -0.35
CA LEU A 58 0.31 -1.93 -0.95
C LEU A 58 -0.15 -3.11 -0.09
N LEU A 59 0.13 -3.07 1.22
CA LEU A 59 -0.33 -4.10 2.15
C LEU A 59 -1.86 -4.24 2.13
N LYS A 60 -2.61 -3.13 2.08
CA LYS A 60 -4.06 -3.17 1.95
C LYS A 60 -4.48 -3.92 0.68
N GLN A 61 -3.84 -3.67 -0.47
CA GLN A 61 -4.19 -4.38 -1.71
C GLN A 61 -3.87 -5.88 -1.63
N ILE A 62 -2.68 -6.24 -1.13
CA ILE A 62 -2.31 -7.64 -0.94
C ILE A 62 -3.33 -8.35 -0.03
N ILE A 63 -3.70 -7.73 1.08
CA ILE A 63 -4.72 -8.27 2.00
C ILE A 63 -6.08 -8.43 1.30
N ILE A 64 -6.52 -7.47 0.48
CA ILE A 64 -7.79 -7.58 -0.27
C ILE A 64 -7.77 -8.84 -1.13
N HIS A 65 -6.73 -9.05 -1.92
CA HIS A 65 -6.66 -10.19 -2.83
C HIS A 65 -6.52 -11.52 -2.07
N ARG A 66 -5.77 -11.57 -0.96
CA ARG A 66 -5.71 -12.77 -0.11
C ARG A 66 -7.07 -13.11 0.50
N LEU A 67 -7.78 -12.11 1.05
CA LEU A 67 -9.14 -12.33 1.57
C LEU A 67 -10.09 -12.83 0.48
N LYS A 68 -10.01 -12.26 -0.73
CA LYS A 68 -10.79 -12.74 -1.87
C LYS A 68 -10.45 -14.20 -2.22
N LEU A 69 -9.17 -14.55 -2.25
CA LEU A 69 -8.73 -15.92 -2.55
C LEU A 69 -9.18 -16.93 -1.48
N ASP A 70 -9.12 -16.57 -0.20
CA ASP A 70 -9.36 -17.52 0.90
C ASP A 70 -10.85 -17.64 1.26
N TYR A 71 -11.62 -16.57 1.10
CA TYR A 71 -13.00 -16.50 1.63
C TYR A 71 -14.09 -16.39 0.56
N THR A 72 -13.73 -16.28 -0.72
CA THR A 72 -14.72 -16.23 -1.83
C THR A 72 -14.61 -17.45 -2.73
N SER A 73 -15.72 -17.82 -3.36
CA SER A 73 -15.80 -18.92 -4.33
C SER A 73 -15.60 -18.47 -5.78
N GLU A 74 -15.10 -17.25 -6.01
CA GLU A 74 -14.85 -16.75 -7.37
C GLU A 74 -13.66 -17.45 -7.99
N ILE A 75 -13.85 -18.03 -9.18
CA ILE A 75 -12.83 -18.88 -9.84
C ILE A 75 -12.09 -18.11 -10.93
N TYR A 76 -12.82 -17.37 -11.77
CA TYR A 76 -12.25 -16.74 -12.97
C TYR A 76 -11.21 -15.65 -12.66
N SER A 77 -11.38 -14.93 -11.55
CA SER A 77 -10.49 -13.81 -11.18
C SER A 77 -9.27 -14.25 -10.35
N ARG A 78 -9.19 -15.51 -9.92
CA ARG A 78 -8.14 -15.97 -8.99
C ARG A 78 -6.73 -15.84 -9.57
N HIS A 79 -6.55 -16.21 -10.84
CA HIS A 79 -5.27 -16.08 -11.52
C HIS A 79 -4.81 -14.62 -11.53
N HIS A 80 -5.70 -13.70 -11.91
CA HIS A 80 -5.40 -12.27 -11.92
C HIS A 80 -5.02 -11.74 -10.54
N TRP A 81 -5.79 -12.09 -9.49
CA TRP A 81 -5.48 -11.67 -8.12
C TRP A 81 -4.13 -12.18 -7.62
N LYS A 82 -3.74 -13.41 -7.98
CA LYS A 82 -2.40 -13.92 -7.66
C LYS A 82 -1.30 -13.09 -8.34
N CYS A 83 -1.48 -12.74 -9.61
CA CYS A 83 -0.56 -11.85 -10.33
C CYS A 83 -0.48 -10.46 -9.68
N GLU A 84 -1.61 -9.88 -9.30
CA GLU A 84 -1.65 -8.57 -8.61
C GLU A 84 -0.96 -8.64 -7.25
N ILE A 85 -1.16 -9.71 -6.47
CA ILE A 85 -0.42 -9.91 -5.21
C ILE A 85 1.09 -9.87 -5.47
N ASN A 86 1.58 -10.61 -6.46
CA ASN A 86 3.02 -10.66 -6.75
C ASN A 86 3.56 -9.28 -7.17
N ALA A 87 2.85 -8.56 -8.04
CA ALA A 87 3.24 -7.21 -8.44
C ALA A 87 3.25 -6.23 -7.25
N PHE A 88 2.28 -6.33 -6.34
CA PHE A 88 2.29 -5.50 -5.13
C PHE A 88 3.38 -5.90 -4.14
N ILE A 89 3.82 -7.17 -4.13
CA ILE A 89 4.98 -7.60 -3.35
C ILE A 89 6.25 -7.01 -3.96
N ASP A 90 6.43 -7.03 -5.29
CA ASP A 90 7.56 -6.37 -5.96
C ASP A 90 7.63 -4.88 -5.57
N ASP A 91 6.51 -4.14 -5.72
CA ASP A 91 6.41 -2.73 -5.35
C ASP A 91 6.66 -2.48 -3.85
N LEU A 92 6.32 -3.46 -3.01
CA LEU A 92 6.48 -3.38 -1.57
C LEU A 92 7.94 -3.57 -1.19
N GLU A 93 8.64 -4.53 -1.80
CA GLU A 93 10.07 -4.79 -1.59
C GLU A 93 10.92 -3.56 -1.93
N ASP A 94 10.59 -2.85 -3.01
CA ASP A 94 11.26 -1.60 -3.39
C ASP A 94 11.09 -0.46 -2.37
N LYS A 95 10.02 -0.51 -1.57
CA LYS A 95 9.66 0.53 -0.58
C LYS A 95 9.95 0.11 0.85
N LEU A 96 10.14 -1.17 1.11
CA LEU A 96 10.35 -1.69 2.45
C LEU A 96 11.79 -1.37 2.88
N THR A 97 11.91 -0.67 4.00
CA THR A 97 13.18 -0.57 4.73
C THR A 97 12.95 -1.05 6.15
N ASN A 98 14.00 -1.51 6.85
CA ASN A 98 13.89 -1.90 8.25
C ASN A 98 13.29 -0.79 9.13
N ALA A 99 13.58 0.48 8.81
CA ALA A 99 13.03 1.64 9.50
C ALA A 99 11.51 1.81 9.27
N ILE A 100 11.04 1.54 8.05
CA ILE A 100 9.60 1.59 7.72
C ILE A 100 8.88 0.39 8.33
N LEU A 101 9.48 -0.80 8.29
CA LEU A 101 8.90 -2.03 8.83
C LEU A 101 8.44 -1.87 10.28
N ASN A 102 9.29 -1.26 11.12
CA ASN A 102 9.00 -0.99 12.53
C ASN A 102 7.86 0.03 12.75
N LYS A 103 7.48 0.79 11.72
CA LYS A 103 6.40 1.79 11.76
C LYS A 103 5.10 1.29 11.13
N VAL A 104 5.12 0.13 10.46
CA VAL A 104 3.94 -0.44 9.82
C VAL A 104 3.04 -1.07 10.87
N ASP A 105 1.82 -0.54 10.99
CA ASP A 105 0.73 -1.17 11.75
C ASP A 105 -0.22 -1.87 10.76
N GLN A 106 -0.23 -3.21 10.78
CA GLN A 106 -1.10 -4.03 9.91
C GLN A 106 -2.59 -3.87 10.19
N LYS A 107 -2.98 -3.37 11.36
CA LYS A 107 -4.39 -3.22 11.75
C LYS A 107 -5.14 -2.25 10.84
N LYS A 108 -4.50 -1.13 10.50
CA LYS A 108 -5.07 -0.10 9.62
C LYS A 108 -5.31 -0.60 8.18
N PRO A 109 -4.33 -1.16 7.45
CA PRO A 109 -4.56 -1.72 6.12
C PRO A 109 -5.55 -2.88 6.15
N TYR A 110 -5.48 -3.76 7.16
CA TYR A 110 -6.46 -4.85 7.31
C TYR A 110 -7.89 -4.34 7.47
N THR A 111 -8.14 -3.36 8.35
CA THR A 111 -9.49 -2.81 8.57
C THR A 111 -10.08 -2.25 7.28
N ARG A 112 -9.25 -1.57 6.49
CA ARG A 112 -9.66 -0.99 5.19
C ARG A 112 -9.91 -2.09 4.14
N ALA A 113 -9.02 -3.08 4.08
CA ALA A 113 -9.15 -4.22 3.17
C ALA A 113 -10.41 -5.04 3.45
N ARG A 114 -10.65 -5.38 4.72
CA ARG A 114 -11.85 -6.08 5.19
C ARG A 114 -13.12 -5.35 4.78
N ARG A 115 -13.18 -4.02 4.98
CA ARG A 115 -14.32 -3.20 4.54
C ARG A 115 -14.52 -3.30 3.02
N ALA A 116 -13.46 -3.13 2.23
CA ALA A 116 -13.55 -3.18 0.77
C ALA A 116 -14.03 -4.53 0.23
N VAL A 117 -13.65 -5.65 0.87
CA VAL A 117 -14.15 -6.98 0.49
C VAL A 117 -15.63 -7.15 0.88
N LEU A 118 -16.04 -6.73 2.08
CA LEU A 118 -17.43 -6.83 2.54
C LEU A 118 -18.40 -5.94 1.74
N GLU A 119 -17.91 -4.88 1.10
CA GLU A 119 -18.70 -4.05 0.17
C GLU A 119 -19.05 -4.79 -1.13
N GLN A 120 -18.26 -5.79 -1.52
CA GLN A 120 -18.41 -6.52 -2.79
C GLN A 120 -18.90 -7.96 -2.61
N TYR A 121 -18.62 -8.58 -1.47
CA TYR A 121 -18.85 -10.00 -1.24
C TYR A 121 -19.60 -10.25 0.08
N SER A 122 -20.66 -11.04 0.01
CA SER A 122 -21.42 -11.51 1.17
C SER A 122 -20.72 -12.71 1.83
N VAL A 123 -19.60 -12.45 2.52
CA VAL A 123 -18.76 -13.48 3.15
C VAL A 123 -18.47 -13.14 4.62
N ASN A 124 -18.16 -14.16 5.42
CA ASN A 124 -17.75 -13.98 6.81
C ASN A 124 -16.22 -13.85 6.88
N LEU A 125 -15.73 -12.70 7.31
CA LEU A 125 -14.30 -12.43 7.48
C LEU A 125 -13.92 -12.34 8.96
N PRO A 126 -12.69 -12.72 9.35
CA PRO A 126 -12.19 -12.54 10.71
C PRO A 126 -12.26 -11.07 11.18
N GLN A 127 -12.29 -10.85 12.51
CA GLN A 127 -12.28 -9.48 13.05
C GLN A 127 -10.85 -8.88 13.10
N ASN A 128 -9.85 -9.73 13.24
CA ASN A 128 -8.42 -9.39 13.25
C ASN A 128 -7.74 -9.96 12.00
N CYS A 129 -6.62 -9.35 11.58
CA CYS A 129 -5.86 -9.83 10.42
C CYS A 129 -5.44 -11.30 10.63
N PRO A 130 -5.83 -12.24 9.75
CA PRO A 130 -5.44 -13.63 9.88
C PRO A 130 -4.03 -13.90 9.34
N TYR A 131 -3.43 -12.93 8.65
CA TYR A 131 -2.12 -13.06 8.01
C TYR A 131 -1.04 -12.37 8.83
N SER A 132 0.09 -13.05 8.98
CA SER A 132 1.38 -12.49 9.39
C SER A 132 2.01 -11.67 8.26
N LEU A 133 3.03 -10.86 8.57
CA LEU A 133 3.71 -10.09 7.54
C LEU A 133 4.42 -10.98 6.51
N ASP A 134 5.07 -12.04 6.99
CA ASP A 134 5.81 -13.00 6.16
C ASP A 134 4.85 -13.69 5.17
N GLU A 135 3.65 -14.06 5.61
CA GLU A 135 2.62 -14.58 4.73
C GLU A 135 2.18 -13.54 3.70
N LEU A 136 1.99 -12.28 4.08
CA LEU A 136 1.63 -11.22 3.14
C LEU A 136 2.71 -11.02 2.06
N MET A 137 3.98 -11.16 2.42
CA MET A 137 5.14 -11.02 1.52
C MET A 137 5.50 -12.31 0.77
N THR A 138 4.74 -13.40 0.93
CA THR A 138 5.01 -14.66 0.21
C THR A 138 4.38 -14.62 -1.18
N TYR A 139 5.20 -14.74 -2.24
CA TYR A 139 4.71 -14.82 -3.62
C TYR A 139 3.71 -15.96 -3.84
N MET A 140 2.70 -15.70 -4.67
CA MET A 140 1.67 -16.65 -5.04
C MET A 140 2.12 -17.49 -6.24
N GLU A 141 1.88 -18.80 -6.19
CA GLU A 141 2.05 -19.68 -7.35
C GLU A 141 0.97 -19.41 -8.42
N VAL A 142 1.41 -18.98 -9.60
CA VAL A 142 0.53 -18.55 -10.72
C VAL A 142 0.24 -19.68 -11.72
N ASN A 143 0.87 -20.85 -11.58
CA ASN A 143 0.72 -21.95 -12.55
C ASN A 143 -0.68 -22.60 -12.47
N ASP A 144 -1.50 -22.45 -13.52
CA ASP A 144 -2.79 -23.16 -13.65
C ASP A 144 -2.99 -23.70 -15.08
N TYR A 145 -2.59 -24.96 -15.33
CA TYR A 145 -3.15 -25.78 -16.42
C TYR A 145 -3.39 -27.27 -16.07
N LEU A 146 -3.08 -27.77 -14.86
CA LEU A 146 -3.17 -29.22 -14.56
C LEU A 146 -4.07 -29.63 -13.37
N SER A 147 -4.71 -28.70 -12.66
CA SER A 147 -5.55 -29.04 -11.49
C SER A 147 -7.06 -29.14 -11.79
N LEU A 148 -7.52 -28.66 -12.95
CA LEU A 148 -8.92 -28.77 -13.38
C LEU A 148 -9.31 -30.19 -13.84
N SER A 149 -8.35 -31.02 -14.29
CA SER A 149 -8.60 -32.38 -14.74
C SER A 149 -8.57 -33.43 -13.62
N VAL A 150 -7.91 -33.16 -12.49
CA VAL A 150 -7.76 -34.16 -11.41
C VAL A 150 -8.92 -34.11 -10.41
N ASN A 151 -9.53 -32.94 -10.18
CA ASN A 151 -10.60 -32.81 -9.16
C ASN A 151 -11.99 -33.24 -9.63
N LEU A 152 -12.26 -33.34 -10.93
CA LEU A 152 -13.52 -33.88 -11.47
C LEU A 152 -13.59 -35.42 -11.36
N VAL A 153 -12.43 -36.10 -11.40
CA VAL A 153 -12.36 -37.56 -11.26
C VAL A 153 -12.51 -37.97 -9.78
N ILE A 154 -11.96 -37.21 -8.84
CA ILE A 154 -11.91 -37.63 -7.42
C ILE A 154 -13.25 -37.46 -6.68
N LYS A 155 -14.15 -36.56 -7.10
CA LYS A 155 -15.49 -36.42 -6.47
C LYS A 155 -16.55 -37.39 -7.01
N SER A 156 -16.30 -38.06 -8.13
CA SER A 156 -17.25 -39.00 -8.75
C SER A 156 -17.07 -40.45 -8.27
N SER A 157 -16.04 -40.73 -7.47
CA SER A 157 -15.69 -42.09 -7.00
C SER A 157 -15.92 -42.31 -5.50
N LYS A 158 -16.66 -41.40 -4.84
CA LYS A 158 -17.10 -41.53 -3.44
C LYS A 158 -18.61 -41.29 -3.27
N LEU A 159 -19.40 -41.88 -4.15
CA LEU A 159 -20.82 -42.17 -3.96
C LEU A 159 -21.07 -43.62 -4.37
#